data_AF-A0A1I2FQ26-F1
#
_entry.id   AF-A0A1I2FQ26-F1
#
_cell.length_a   1.000
_cell.length_b   1.000
_cell.length_c   1.000
_cell.angle_alpha   90.00
_cell.angle_beta   90.00
_cell.angle_gamma   90.00
#
_symmetry.space_group_name_H-M   'P 1'
#
loop_
_entity.id
_entity.type
_entity.pdbx_description
1 polymer ?
#
loop_
_entity_poly.entity_id
_entity_poly.type
_entity_poly.pdbx_seq_one_letter_code
_entity_poly.pdbx_strand_id
1 'polypeptide(L)'
;MGYSKIMTNNHFQYKIILCFSLIIFTSCKHEKVYQATLFDTKVDLNEHPNVEEPVFSQRHLKSRKEKWVGGIFGSKQFKEWNEVLYNNTVIRINPQVAPPSDSESSDYPSQERSQYDFDDVTYINPSKTSFIARISGPYSIGNRFYLFTAQKSGLKVYSIDRPTVIEGDRQWENRDMVKFGPDILMVDNDYVFNQKTGKAYEITRPGKDRIRGEFAALSPDKQTIAFTTNQLLYQCHYPSGKVHIERIDDQQLSKMVTNKSKEWPYNYFTWITVNGKMFLSAASSSK
;
A
#
# COMPACT_ATOMS: atom_id res chain seq x y z
N MET A 1 -98.20 -19.61 8.38
CA MET A 1 -97.18 -19.30 7.35
C MET A 1 -96.80 -17.84 7.51
N GLY A 2 -95.51 -17.53 7.71
CA GLY A 2 -95.00 -16.16 7.77
C GLY A 2 -93.87 -15.99 8.79
N TYR A 3 -92.63 -15.94 8.31
CA TYR A 3 -91.39 -15.74 9.06
C TYR A 3 -91.16 -14.26 9.44
N SER A 4 -90.61 -14.00 10.64
CA SER A 4 -89.73 -12.87 11.01
C SER A 4 -89.37 -13.05 12.50
N LYS A 5 -88.18 -12.76 13.06
CA LYS A 5 -87.07 -11.91 12.65
C LYS A 5 -85.84 -12.28 13.50
N ILE A 6 -84.69 -12.14 12.88
CA ILE A 6 -83.31 -12.29 13.35
C ILE A 6 -83.00 -11.37 14.55
N MET A 7 -82.19 -11.85 15.51
CA MET A 7 -81.02 -11.13 16.07
C MET A 7 -80.18 -12.07 16.97
N THR A 8 -78.99 -12.47 16.50
CA THR A 8 -77.91 -12.93 17.39
C THR A 8 -76.57 -12.34 16.93
N ASN A 9 -76.13 -11.38 17.75
CA ASN A 9 -74.77 -11.02 18.13
C ASN A 9 -73.59 -11.53 17.29
N ASN A 10 -72.95 -10.57 16.60
CA ASN A 10 -71.56 -10.68 16.14
C ASN A 10 -70.60 -10.48 17.32
N HIS A 11 -70.02 -11.57 17.83
CA HIS A 11 -68.80 -11.53 18.63
C HIS A 11 -67.59 -11.43 17.69
N PHE A 12 -67.15 -10.21 17.38
CA PHE A 12 -65.88 -9.98 16.68
C PHE A 12 -64.74 -9.93 17.72
N GLN A 13 -64.06 -11.07 17.87
CA GLN A 13 -62.83 -11.21 18.64
C GLN A 13 -61.69 -10.45 17.94
N TYR A 14 -61.26 -9.32 18.50
CA TYR A 14 -60.05 -8.62 18.07
C TYR A 14 -58.81 -9.41 18.53
N LYS A 15 -58.18 -10.15 17.61
CA LYS A 15 -56.79 -10.57 17.74
C LYS A 15 -55.90 -9.35 17.55
N ILE A 16 -55.39 -8.80 18.64
CA ILE A 16 -54.27 -7.85 18.62
C ILE A 16 -53.03 -8.64 18.17
N ILE A 17 -52.69 -8.54 16.88
CA ILE A 17 -51.40 -8.96 16.37
C ILE A 17 -50.41 -7.86 16.74
N LEU A 18 -49.65 -8.11 17.81
CA LEU A 18 -48.50 -7.31 18.20
C LEU A 18 -47.41 -7.52 17.12
N CYS A 19 -47.39 -6.66 16.10
CA CYS A 19 -46.25 -6.56 15.20
C CYS A 19 -45.07 -6.02 16.00
N PHE A 20 -44.26 -6.92 16.57
CA PHE A 20 -42.87 -6.63 16.89
C PHE A 20 -42.19 -6.26 15.58
N SER A 21 -42.15 -4.96 15.30
CA SER A 21 -41.24 -4.38 14.32
C SER A 21 -39.85 -4.63 14.85
N LEU A 22 -39.26 -5.73 14.39
CA LEU A 22 -37.83 -5.97 14.47
C LEU A 22 -37.18 -4.82 13.69
N ILE A 23 -36.79 -3.76 14.40
CA ILE A 23 -35.88 -2.75 13.89
C ILE A 23 -34.57 -3.48 13.68
N ILE A 24 -34.44 -4.10 12.51
CA ILE A 24 -33.14 -4.47 11.97
C ILE A 24 -32.47 -3.13 11.76
N PHE A 25 -31.64 -2.71 12.71
CA PHE A 25 -30.61 -1.73 12.46
C PHE A 25 -29.73 -2.36 11.37
N THR A 26 -30.14 -2.20 10.11
CA THR A 26 -29.21 -2.20 9.00
C THR A 26 -28.32 -1.02 9.29
N SER A 27 -27.25 -1.26 10.05
CA SER A 27 -26.17 -0.31 10.25
C SER A 27 -25.67 0.04 8.86
N CYS A 28 -26.19 1.13 8.29
CA CYS A 28 -25.63 1.73 7.11
C CYS A 28 -24.20 2.05 7.50
N LYS A 29 -23.24 1.27 6.99
CA LYS A 29 -21.82 1.57 7.16
C LYS A 29 -21.63 2.99 6.65
N HIS A 30 -21.23 3.90 7.53
CA HIS A 30 -20.89 5.25 7.10
C HIS A 30 -19.54 5.15 6.39
N GLU A 31 -19.51 5.48 5.11
CA GLU A 31 -18.32 5.43 4.27
C GLU A 31 -17.99 6.82 3.76
N LYS A 32 -16.70 7.13 3.65
CA LYS A 32 -16.23 8.39 3.06
C LYS A 32 -15.13 8.12 2.06
N VAL A 33 -15.31 8.67 0.86
CA VAL A 33 -14.34 8.59 -0.24
C VAL A 33 -13.41 9.79 -0.18
N TYR A 34 -12.11 9.53 -0.19
CA TYR A 34 -11.07 10.54 -0.17
C TYR A 34 -10.39 10.66 -1.54
N GLN A 35 -10.10 11.89 -1.95
CA GLN A 35 -9.24 12.20 -3.09
C GLN A 35 -7.79 12.22 -2.62
N ALA A 36 -6.90 11.53 -3.34
CA ALA A 36 -5.48 11.53 -3.03
C ALA A 36 -4.75 12.71 -3.72
N THR A 37 -3.85 13.37 -3.00
CA THR A 37 -2.86 14.31 -3.56
C THR A 37 -1.49 13.64 -3.68
N LEU A 38 -0.54 14.21 -4.44
CA LEU A 38 0.82 13.66 -4.48
C LEU A 38 1.49 13.77 -3.10
N PHE A 39 2.23 12.73 -2.73
CA PHE A 39 3.02 12.71 -1.50
C PHE A 39 4.28 13.58 -1.62
N ASP A 40 4.64 14.26 -0.53
CA ASP A 40 5.90 15.00 -0.34
C ASP A 40 6.50 14.54 1.00
N THR A 41 7.82 14.30 1.04
CA THR A 41 8.51 13.84 2.26
C THR A 41 8.53 14.85 3.42
N LYS A 42 8.09 16.09 3.18
CA LYS A 42 7.88 17.12 4.22
C LYS A 42 6.58 16.96 5.00
N VAL A 43 5.68 16.06 4.58
CA VAL A 43 4.45 15.77 5.33
C VAL A 43 4.83 15.25 6.72
N ASP A 44 4.27 15.85 7.77
CA ASP A 44 4.44 15.36 9.13
C ASP A 44 3.58 14.11 9.34
N LEU A 45 4.25 12.95 9.41
CA LEU A 45 3.60 11.66 9.61
C LEU A 45 3.32 11.37 11.09
N ASN A 46 3.83 12.19 12.00
CA ASN A 46 3.64 12.08 13.44
C ASN A 46 2.65 13.09 14.00
N GLU A 47 1.99 13.88 13.15
CA GLU A 47 0.96 14.79 13.63
C GLU A 47 -0.11 13.99 14.40
N HIS A 48 -0.42 14.47 15.59
CA HIS A 48 -1.47 13.90 16.43
C HIS A 48 -2.76 14.69 16.21
N PRO A 49 -3.84 14.03 15.78
CA PRO A 49 -5.14 14.67 15.67
C PRO A 49 -5.72 14.87 17.09
N ASN A 50 -6.62 15.85 17.24
CA ASN A 50 -7.31 16.11 18.52
C ASN A 50 -8.46 15.10 18.75
N VAL A 51 -8.17 13.80 18.66
CA VAL A 51 -9.15 12.72 18.86
C VAL A 51 -8.60 11.73 19.89
N GLU A 52 -9.49 11.12 20.67
CA GLU A 52 -9.13 10.03 21.57
C GLU A 52 -8.61 8.81 20.78
N GLU A 53 -7.59 8.14 21.32
CA GLU A 53 -7.02 6.93 20.71
C GLU A 53 -7.99 5.73 20.86
N PRO A 54 -8.02 4.80 19.89
CA PRO A 54 -7.17 4.70 18.70
C PRO A 54 -7.70 5.52 17.50
N VAL A 55 -6.77 6.17 16.78
CA VAL A 55 -7.07 7.00 15.60
C VAL A 55 -7.65 6.19 14.44
N PHE A 56 -7.09 5.00 14.19
CA PHE A 56 -7.57 4.08 13.17
C PHE A 56 -7.94 2.73 13.77
N SER A 57 -8.98 2.12 13.22
CA SER A 57 -9.35 0.73 13.51
C SER A 57 -9.33 -0.09 12.22
N GLN A 58 -8.68 -1.25 12.23
CA GLN A 58 -8.56 -2.14 11.08
C GLN A 58 -9.43 -3.39 11.29
N ARG A 59 -10.13 -3.83 10.25
CA ARG A 59 -10.88 -5.08 10.21
C ARG A 59 -10.41 -5.92 9.03
N HIS A 60 -10.05 -7.17 9.28
CA HIS A 60 -9.84 -8.16 8.22
C HIS A 60 -11.18 -8.79 7.85
N LEU A 61 -11.54 -8.71 6.58
CA LEU A 61 -12.79 -9.23 6.03
C LEU A 61 -12.51 -10.35 5.04
N LYS A 62 -13.49 -11.24 4.94
CA LYS A 62 -13.48 -12.39 4.04
C LYS A 62 -14.81 -12.48 3.30
N SER A 63 -14.76 -12.78 2.00
CA SER A 63 -15.96 -12.93 1.19
C SER A 63 -16.81 -14.09 1.71
N ARG A 64 -18.13 -13.98 1.56
CA ARG A 64 -19.04 -15.09 1.92
C ARG A 64 -19.06 -16.22 0.88
N LYS A 65 -18.56 -15.94 -0.32
CA LYS A 65 -18.51 -16.87 -1.44
C LYS A 65 -17.12 -16.89 -2.02
N GLU A 66 -16.68 -18.08 -2.42
CA GLU A 66 -15.45 -18.25 -3.18
C GLU A 66 -15.60 -17.67 -4.58
N LYS A 67 -14.50 -17.13 -5.11
CA LYS A 67 -14.36 -16.69 -6.49
C LYS A 67 -13.25 -17.48 -7.14
N TRP A 68 -13.36 -17.72 -8.45
CA TRP A 68 -12.28 -18.30 -9.22
C TRP A 68 -11.15 -17.26 -9.37
N VAL A 69 -9.94 -17.62 -8.96
CA VAL A 69 -8.74 -16.77 -9.03
C VAL A 69 -7.65 -17.53 -9.79
N GLY A 70 -7.05 -16.91 -10.81
CA GLY A 70 -5.83 -17.44 -11.46
C GLY A 70 -5.96 -18.06 -12.87
N GLY A 71 -6.87 -17.59 -13.73
CA GLY A 71 -6.94 -18.05 -15.13
C GLY A 71 -7.23 -19.55 -15.28
N ILE A 72 -6.73 -20.19 -16.34
CA ILE A 72 -7.00 -21.61 -16.66
C ILE A 72 -6.45 -22.62 -15.63
N PHE A 73 -5.47 -22.22 -14.81
CA PHE A 73 -4.92 -23.02 -13.70
C PHE A 73 -5.35 -22.49 -12.33
N GLY A 74 -6.41 -21.69 -12.31
CA GLY A 74 -6.90 -21.05 -11.10
C GLY A 74 -7.54 -22.03 -10.11
N SER A 75 -7.90 -21.50 -8.95
CA SER A 75 -8.67 -22.23 -7.94
C SER A 75 -9.78 -21.34 -7.37
N LYS A 76 -10.80 -21.97 -6.78
CA LYS A 76 -11.80 -21.26 -6.00
C LYS A 76 -11.19 -20.84 -4.67
N GLN A 77 -11.22 -19.55 -4.41
CA GLN A 77 -10.67 -18.97 -3.19
C GLN A 77 -11.62 -17.92 -2.64
N PHE A 78 -11.68 -17.81 -1.31
CA PHE A 78 -12.33 -16.66 -0.68
C PHE A 78 -11.47 -15.41 -0.91
N LYS A 79 -12.12 -14.30 -1.25
CA LYS A 79 -11.44 -13.01 -1.33
C LYS A 79 -11.31 -12.46 0.08
N GLU A 80 -10.11 -12.01 0.45
CA GLU A 80 -9.84 -11.38 1.74
C GLU A 80 -9.35 -9.96 1.52
N TRP A 81 -9.66 -9.05 2.46
CA TRP A 81 -9.23 -7.65 2.38
C TRP A 81 -9.31 -6.97 3.75
N ASN A 82 -8.64 -5.83 3.86
CA ASN A 82 -8.71 -4.97 5.02
C ASN A 82 -9.66 -3.79 4.79
N GLU A 83 -10.48 -3.49 5.80
CA GLU A 83 -11.18 -2.20 5.95
C GLU A 83 -10.50 -1.41 7.07
N VAL A 84 -10.24 -0.12 6.83
CA VAL A 84 -9.77 0.80 7.87
C VAL A 84 -10.82 1.86 8.15
N LEU A 85 -11.05 2.12 9.42
CA LEU A 85 -12.00 3.12 9.92
C LEU A 85 -11.23 4.29 10.53
N TYR A 86 -11.75 5.49 10.29
CA TYR A 86 -11.35 6.73 10.94
C TYR A 86 -12.62 7.39 11.49
N ASN A 87 -12.68 7.65 12.80
CA ASN A 87 -13.87 8.18 13.47
C ASN A 87 -15.16 7.39 13.12
N ASN A 88 -15.11 6.06 13.29
CA ASN A 88 -16.19 5.12 12.96
C ASN A 88 -16.67 5.14 11.49
N THR A 89 -15.95 5.83 10.61
CA THR A 89 -16.26 5.93 9.18
C THR A 89 -15.30 5.06 8.39
N VAL A 90 -15.80 4.20 7.52
CA VAL A 90 -14.95 3.39 6.66
C VAL A 90 -14.30 4.29 5.60
N ILE A 91 -12.98 4.22 5.53
CA ILE A 91 -12.18 4.99 4.59
C ILE A 91 -12.21 4.31 3.22
N ARG A 92 -12.52 5.09 2.18
CA ARG A 92 -12.47 4.69 0.78
C ARG A 92 -11.57 5.68 0.02
N ILE A 93 -10.97 5.25 -1.08
CA ILE A 93 -10.17 6.14 -1.93
C ILE A 93 -10.82 6.22 -3.31
N ASN A 94 -10.89 7.43 -3.86
CA ASN A 94 -11.00 7.61 -5.30
C ASN A 94 -9.60 7.46 -5.92
N PRO A 95 -9.29 6.36 -6.64
CA PRO A 95 -7.93 6.13 -7.13
C PRO A 95 -7.54 7.07 -8.28
N GLN A 96 -8.40 8.03 -8.65
CA GLN A 96 -8.06 9.08 -9.61
C GLN A 96 -7.16 10.02 -8.82
N VAL A 97 -5.85 9.84 -8.99
CA VAL A 97 -4.86 10.83 -8.56
C VAL A 97 -5.30 12.14 -9.20
N ALA A 98 -5.34 13.25 -8.47
CA ALA A 98 -5.38 14.54 -9.12
C ALA A 98 -4.13 14.59 -10.02
N PRO A 99 -4.26 14.60 -11.36
CA PRO A 99 -3.08 14.65 -12.21
C PRO A 99 -2.28 15.90 -11.79
N PRO A 100 -0.95 15.84 -11.56
CA PRO A 100 -0.15 17.03 -11.86
C PRO A 100 -0.56 17.46 -13.27
N SER A 101 -0.65 18.77 -13.51
CA SER A 101 -1.23 19.40 -14.71
C SER A 101 -0.76 18.86 -16.06
N ASP A 102 0.27 18.02 -16.04
CA ASP A 102 1.01 17.52 -17.18
C ASP A 102 1.11 15.97 -17.20
N SER A 103 0.50 15.23 -16.26
CA SER A 103 0.54 13.76 -16.30
C SER A 103 -0.69 13.16 -16.94
N GLU A 104 -0.51 12.52 -18.08
CA GLU A 104 -1.43 11.57 -18.70
C GLU A 104 -1.63 10.29 -17.85
N SER A 105 -1.45 10.33 -16.52
CA SER A 105 -1.30 9.14 -15.65
C SER A 105 -2.61 8.51 -15.16
N SER A 106 -3.77 8.98 -15.64
CA SER A 106 -5.07 8.42 -15.26
C SER A 106 -5.64 7.42 -16.28
N ASP A 107 -4.82 6.52 -16.82
CA ASP A 107 -5.29 5.42 -17.70
C ASP A 107 -6.10 4.33 -16.97
N TYR A 108 -6.56 4.58 -15.75
CA TYR A 108 -7.41 3.63 -15.06
C TYR A 108 -8.86 3.78 -15.52
N PRO A 109 -9.46 2.73 -16.10
CA PRO A 109 -10.90 2.70 -16.31
C PRO A 109 -11.59 2.89 -14.96
N SER A 110 -12.48 3.87 -14.86
CA SER A 110 -13.20 4.22 -13.62
C SER A 110 -14.03 3.06 -13.04
N GLN A 111 -14.32 2.04 -13.87
CA GLN A 111 -15.22 0.93 -13.57
C GLN A 111 -14.56 -0.30 -12.94
N GLU A 112 -13.22 -0.43 -12.95
CA GLU A 112 -12.52 -1.65 -12.47
C GLU A 112 -11.90 -1.52 -11.08
N ARG A 113 -12.12 -0.40 -10.39
CA ARG A 113 -11.43 -0.10 -9.14
C ARG A 113 -12.11 -0.75 -7.95
N SER A 114 -11.37 -1.57 -7.21
CA SER A 114 -11.69 -1.81 -5.82
C SER A 114 -11.40 -0.54 -5.02
N GLN A 115 -12.39 0.35 -4.92
CA GLN A 115 -12.34 1.51 -4.02
C GLN A 115 -12.39 1.10 -2.53
N TYR A 116 -12.47 -0.22 -2.28
CA TYR A 116 -13.09 -0.80 -1.09
C TYR A 116 -12.16 -1.70 -0.27
N ASP A 117 -11.10 -2.25 -0.90
CA ASP A 117 -10.38 -3.40 -0.35
C ASP A 117 -8.88 -3.10 -0.31
N PHE A 118 -8.33 -2.90 0.89
CA PHE A 118 -6.88 -2.79 1.07
C PHE A 118 -6.29 -4.19 1.21
N ASP A 119 -5.37 -4.58 0.33
CA ASP A 119 -4.71 -5.89 0.42
C ASP A 119 -3.71 -5.93 1.57
N ASP A 120 -3.13 -4.77 1.90
CA ASP A 120 -2.20 -4.60 3.00
C ASP A 120 -2.37 -3.23 3.63
N VAL A 121 -2.13 -3.13 4.94
CA VAL A 121 -2.19 -1.92 5.76
C VAL A 121 -0.99 -1.95 6.70
N THR A 122 -0.04 -1.05 6.49
CA THR A 122 1.18 -0.96 7.30
C THR A 122 1.28 0.42 7.94
N TYR A 123 1.22 0.48 9.27
CA TYR A 123 1.45 1.71 10.04
C TYR A 123 2.90 2.16 9.91
N ILE A 124 3.14 3.45 9.70
CA ILE A 124 4.48 3.99 9.42
C ILE A 124 5.01 4.91 10.51
N ASN A 125 4.35 4.94 11.66
CA ASN A 125 4.82 5.64 12.84
C ASN A 125 4.35 4.96 14.14
N PRO A 126 5.04 5.19 15.28
CA PRO A 126 4.72 4.50 16.54
C PRO A 126 3.31 4.81 17.05
N SER A 127 2.88 6.06 16.90
CA SER A 127 1.56 6.54 17.32
C SER A 127 0.41 6.03 16.44
N LYS A 128 0.71 5.31 15.35
CA LYS A 128 -0.28 4.80 14.39
C LYS A 128 -1.22 5.89 13.86
N THR A 129 -0.74 7.13 13.75
CA THR A 129 -1.48 8.26 13.14
C THR A 129 -1.30 8.30 11.62
N SER A 130 -0.40 7.48 11.07
CA SER A 130 -0.20 7.35 9.63
C SER A 130 0.01 5.88 9.20
N PHE A 131 -0.56 5.49 8.06
CA PHE A 131 -0.39 4.15 7.48
C PHE A 131 -0.35 4.18 5.96
N ILE A 132 0.34 3.20 5.37
CA ILE A 132 0.33 2.95 3.92
C ILE A 132 -0.59 1.77 3.65
N ALA A 133 -1.45 1.90 2.65
CA ALA A 133 -2.25 0.80 2.15
C ALA A 133 -1.86 0.45 0.71
N ARG A 134 -1.84 -0.86 0.44
CA ARG A 134 -1.74 -1.40 -0.92
C ARG A 134 -3.13 -1.68 -1.47
N ILE A 135 -3.38 -1.22 -2.69
CA ILE A 135 -4.58 -1.52 -3.46
C ILE A 135 -4.17 -2.22 -4.74
N SER A 136 -4.63 -3.46 -4.93
CA SER A 136 -4.49 -4.18 -6.20
C SER A 136 -5.26 -3.47 -7.30
N GLY A 137 -4.55 -3.10 -8.37
CA GLY A 137 -5.15 -2.77 -9.65
C GLY A 137 -5.54 -3.99 -10.48
N PRO A 138 -6.19 -3.77 -11.64
CA PRO A 138 -6.28 -4.81 -12.65
C PRO A 138 -4.88 -5.22 -13.10
N TYR A 139 -4.77 -6.41 -13.70
CA TYR A 139 -3.48 -7.00 -14.11
C TYR A 139 -2.62 -6.04 -14.95
N SER A 140 -3.26 -5.25 -15.80
CA SER A 140 -2.65 -4.24 -16.66
C SER A 140 -2.45 -2.89 -15.99
N ILE A 141 -2.57 -2.75 -14.67
CA ILE A 141 -2.21 -1.51 -13.95
C ILE A 141 -1.57 -1.73 -12.55
N GLY A 142 -1.64 -2.94 -12.01
CA GLY A 142 -0.85 -3.42 -10.85
C GLY A 142 -1.11 -2.67 -9.54
N ASN A 143 -0.22 -2.86 -8.55
CA ASN A 143 -0.41 -2.34 -7.19
C ASN A 143 -0.24 -0.82 -7.13
N ARG A 144 -1.10 -0.16 -6.34
CA ARG A 144 -0.95 1.24 -5.95
C ARG A 144 -0.81 1.37 -4.45
N PHE A 145 -0.02 2.36 -4.04
CA PHE A 145 0.22 2.66 -2.64
C PHE A 145 -0.33 4.04 -2.29
N TYR A 146 -1.09 4.09 -1.20
CA TYR A 146 -1.62 5.32 -0.67
C TYR A 146 -1.22 5.46 0.78
N LEU A 147 -0.75 6.65 1.13
CA LEU A 147 -0.49 7.05 2.50
C LEU A 147 -1.71 7.76 3.07
N PHE A 148 -2.10 7.37 4.26
CA PHE A 148 -3.15 8.00 5.05
C PHE A 148 -2.52 8.59 6.29
N THR A 149 -2.88 9.82 6.62
CA THR A 149 -2.42 10.48 7.84
C THR A 149 -3.56 11.24 8.49
N ALA A 150 -3.75 10.98 9.78
CA ALA A 150 -4.68 11.75 10.58
C ALA A 150 -3.99 13.02 11.09
N GLN A 151 -4.53 14.16 10.71
CA GLN A 151 -4.03 15.48 11.12
C GLN A 151 -5.09 16.19 11.96
N LYS A 152 -4.73 17.32 12.58
CA LYS A 152 -5.71 18.18 13.27
C LYS A 152 -6.82 18.67 12.35
N SER A 153 -6.51 18.82 11.05
CA SER A 153 -7.49 19.20 10.02
C SER A 153 -8.37 18.04 9.51
N GLY A 154 -8.16 16.82 10.04
CA GLY A 154 -8.81 15.59 9.62
C GLY A 154 -7.88 14.65 8.85
N LEU A 155 -8.46 13.60 8.26
CA LEU A 155 -7.72 12.62 7.47
C LEU A 155 -7.28 13.20 6.12
N LYS A 156 -5.99 13.10 5.82
CA LYS A 156 -5.41 13.35 4.49
C LYS A 156 -4.97 12.04 3.85
N VAL A 157 -5.06 12.00 2.52
CA VAL A 157 -4.68 10.85 1.71
C VAL A 157 -3.71 11.31 0.63
N TYR A 158 -2.60 10.61 0.51
CA TYR A 158 -1.57 10.88 -0.48
C TYR A 158 -1.34 9.66 -1.36
N SER A 159 -1.14 9.89 -2.65
CA SER A 159 -0.67 8.88 -3.59
C SER A 159 0.86 8.84 -3.52
N ILE A 160 1.40 7.65 -3.31
CA ILE A 160 2.84 7.37 -3.34
C ILE A 160 3.18 6.93 -4.77
N ASP A 161 3.00 7.84 -5.72
CA ASP A 161 3.34 7.62 -7.13
C ASP A 161 4.10 8.83 -7.63
N ARG A 162 5.41 8.68 -7.86
CA ARG A 162 6.25 9.79 -8.31
C ARG A 162 6.32 9.74 -9.85
N PRO A 163 5.93 10.83 -10.56
CA PRO A 163 5.82 10.83 -12.02
C PRO A 163 7.07 10.29 -12.74
N THR A 164 6.88 9.62 -13.87
CA THR A 164 7.94 9.06 -14.72
C THR A 164 7.74 9.54 -16.16
N VAL A 165 8.80 9.53 -16.99
CA VAL A 165 8.75 10.03 -18.36
C VAL A 165 8.73 8.92 -19.41
N ILE A 166 9.08 7.69 -19.05
CA ILE A 166 9.07 6.56 -19.98
C ILE A 166 7.64 6.00 -20.13
N GLU A 167 7.18 5.95 -21.37
CA GLU A 167 5.96 5.24 -21.77
C GLU A 167 6.08 3.75 -21.41
N GLY A 168 5.06 3.18 -20.76
CA GLY A 168 5.12 1.80 -20.27
C GLY A 168 5.92 1.59 -18.97
N ASP A 169 6.55 2.61 -18.37
CA ASP A 169 7.07 2.54 -16.98
C ASP A 169 5.95 2.41 -15.94
N ARG A 170 4.71 2.50 -16.41
CA ARG A 170 3.50 2.12 -15.70
C ARG A 170 3.41 0.60 -15.49
N GLN A 171 4.17 -0.23 -16.24
CA GLN A 171 4.12 -1.70 -16.21
C GLN A 171 4.97 -2.33 -15.07
N TRP A 172 4.30 -2.47 -13.93
CA TRP A 172 4.16 -3.56 -12.94
C TRP A 172 5.31 -4.36 -12.33
N GLU A 173 6.39 -4.71 -13.02
CA GLU A 173 7.24 -5.79 -12.49
C GLU A 173 7.99 -5.43 -11.18
N ASN A 174 8.10 -4.14 -10.84
CA ASN A 174 8.89 -3.67 -9.69
C ASN A 174 8.11 -2.86 -8.64
N ARG A 175 6.76 -2.82 -8.70
CA ARG A 175 5.96 -2.10 -7.69
C ARG A 175 5.69 -2.97 -6.47
N ASP A 176 6.50 -2.80 -5.42
CA ASP A 176 6.36 -3.58 -4.19
C ASP A 176 6.54 -2.75 -2.91
N MET A 177 6.12 -3.34 -1.79
CA MET A 177 6.37 -2.84 -0.46
C MET A 177 7.25 -3.85 0.29
N VAL A 178 8.50 -3.47 0.53
CA VAL A 178 9.50 -4.35 1.14
C VAL A 178 9.81 -3.87 2.54
N LYS A 179 9.60 -4.74 3.53
CA LYS A 179 9.88 -4.45 4.94
C LYS A 179 11.25 -4.99 5.34
N PHE A 180 12.11 -4.14 5.89
CA PHE A 180 13.44 -4.49 6.39
C PHE A 180 13.48 -4.42 7.90
N GLY A 181 13.37 -5.58 8.55
CA GLY A 181 13.27 -5.66 10.00
C GLY A 181 12.02 -4.96 10.54
N PRO A 182 12.01 -4.48 11.79
CA PRO A 182 10.81 -3.90 12.40
C PRO A 182 10.50 -2.47 11.95
N ASP A 183 11.52 -1.70 11.54
CA ASP A 183 11.46 -0.24 11.53
C ASP A 183 11.58 0.41 10.14
N ILE A 184 11.88 -0.34 9.09
CA ILE A 184 12.13 0.23 7.75
C ILE A 184 11.19 -0.41 6.75
N LEU A 185 10.52 0.44 5.98
CA LEU A 185 9.62 0.06 4.91
C LEU A 185 10.03 0.80 3.64
N MET A 186 10.36 0.07 2.58
CA MET A 186 10.57 0.63 1.26
C MET A 186 9.32 0.43 0.41
N VAL A 187 8.94 1.46 -0.33
CA VAL A 187 7.77 1.44 -1.21
C VAL A 187 8.17 1.88 -2.60
N ASP A 188 7.88 1.02 -3.58
CA ASP A 188 7.96 1.28 -5.02
C ASP A 188 9.35 1.76 -5.51
N ASN A 189 10.41 1.34 -4.81
CA ASN A 189 11.81 1.78 -5.02
C ASN A 189 12.00 3.33 -5.02
N ASP A 190 11.01 4.08 -4.56
CA ASP A 190 10.98 5.54 -4.60
C ASP A 190 11.05 6.16 -3.21
N TYR A 191 10.55 5.45 -2.19
CA TYR A 191 10.46 5.97 -0.84
C TYR A 191 10.92 4.95 0.20
N VAL A 192 11.53 5.46 1.28
CA VAL A 192 11.84 4.72 2.50
C VAL A 192 11.14 5.40 3.67
N PHE A 193 10.40 4.62 4.45
CA PHE A 193 9.74 5.07 5.68
C PHE A 193 10.45 4.43 6.88
N ASN A 194 10.93 5.27 7.79
CA ASN A 194 11.43 4.85 9.08
C ASN A 194 10.27 4.85 10.09
N GLN A 195 9.71 3.67 10.34
CA GLN A 195 8.53 3.45 11.17
C GLN A 195 8.77 3.80 12.65
N LYS A 196 10.03 3.78 13.11
CA LYS A 196 10.40 4.19 14.46
C LYS A 196 10.32 5.71 14.67
N THR A 197 10.65 6.48 13.64
CA THR A 197 10.71 7.95 13.71
C THR A 197 9.56 8.64 12.99
N GLY A 198 8.77 7.91 12.19
CA GLY A 198 7.77 8.50 11.31
C GLY A 198 8.36 9.41 10.25
N LYS A 199 9.61 9.18 9.82
CA LYS A 199 10.25 9.96 8.74
C LYS A 199 10.18 9.22 7.42
N ALA A 200 9.84 9.94 6.36
CA ALA A 200 9.95 9.47 4.99
C ALA A 200 11.18 10.06 4.31
N TYR A 201 11.77 9.29 3.41
CA TYR A 201 12.91 9.68 2.60
C TYR A 201 12.66 9.30 1.15
N GLU A 202 13.06 10.17 0.23
CA GLU A 202 13.08 9.84 -1.19
C GLU A 202 14.32 9.03 -1.51
N ILE A 203 14.14 7.95 -2.26
CA ILE A 203 15.23 7.29 -2.95
C ILE A 203 15.55 8.15 -4.17
N THR A 204 16.79 8.63 -4.22
CA THR A 204 17.27 9.39 -5.38
C THR A 204 17.26 8.45 -6.58
N ARG A 205 16.65 8.89 -7.68
CA ARG A 205 16.62 8.15 -8.95
C ARG A 205 17.89 8.49 -9.75
N PRO A 206 18.41 7.57 -10.60
CA PRO A 206 19.49 7.89 -11.52
C PRO A 206 19.09 8.93 -12.59
N GLY A 207 17.79 9.09 -12.82
CA GLY A 207 17.21 10.05 -13.75
C GLY A 207 15.78 10.39 -13.36
N LYS A 208 14.91 10.64 -14.35
CA LYS A 208 13.49 10.94 -14.10
C LYS A 208 12.68 9.69 -13.77
N ASP A 209 13.13 8.52 -14.20
CA ASP A 209 12.38 7.26 -14.10
C ASP A 209 12.75 6.42 -12.90
N ARG A 210 11.80 5.57 -12.48
CA ARG A 210 11.97 4.68 -11.32
C ARG A 210 13.18 3.78 -11.49
N ILE A 211 13.81 3.42 -10.38
CA ILE A 211 14.87 2.41 -10.36
C ILE A 211 14.26 1.04 -10.73
N ARG A 212 14.52 0.60 -11.97
CA ARG A 212 14.17 -0.73 -12.48
C ARG A 212 15.23 -1.76 -12.07
N GLY A 213 15.40 -1.93 -10.76
CA GLY A 213 16.32 -2.89 -10.19
C GLY A 213 15.67 -3.68 -9.07
N GLU A 214 16.12 -4.91 -8.89
CA GLU A 214 15.76 -5.71 -7.72
C GLU A 214 16.52 -5.17 -6.51
N PHE A 215 15.86 -5.15 -5.35
CA PHE A 215 16.55 -4.92 -4.09
C PHE A 215 17.64 -5.98 -3.91
N ALA A 216 18.87 -5.52 -3.68
CA ALA A 216 20.02 -6.39 -3.47
C ALA A 216 20.38 -6.48 -1.99
N ALA A 217 20.61 -5.33 -1.34
CA ALA A 217 21.07 -5.29 0.04
C ALA A 217 20.74 -3.98 0.74
N LEU A 218 20.71 -4.05 2.08
CA LEU A 218 20.64 -2.91 2.97
C LEU A 218 21.96 -2.85 3.75
N SER A 219 22.54 -1.65 3.87
CA SER A 219 23.79 -1.47 4.61
C SER A 219 23.64 -1.84 6.10
N PRO A 220 24.74 -2.19 6.79
CA PRO A 220 24.72 -2.51 8.22
C PRO A 220 24.17 -1.37 9.10
N ASP A 221 24.50 -0.13 8.77
CA ASP A 221 23.95 1.08 9.42
C ASP A 221 22.50 1.38 9.01
N LYS A 222 21.95 0.60 8.07
CA LYS A 222 20.63 0.69 7.48
C LYS A 222 20.34 1.99 6.75
N GLN A 223 21.36 2.73 6.29
CA GLN A 223 21.18 4.03 5.63
C GLN A 223 21.35 4.00 4.12
N THR A 224 21.87 2.91 3.56
CA THR A 224 22.09 2.73 2.13
C THR A 224 21.35 1.51 1.61
N ILE A 225 20.54 1.70 0.57
CA ILE A 225 19.87 0.62 -0.15
C ILE A 225 20.61 0.41 -1.47
N ALA A 226 20.93 -0.84 -1.76
CA ALA A 226 21.53 -1.28 -3.02
C ALA A 226 20.49 -2.02 -3.87
N PHE A 227 20.50 -1.72 -5.16
CA PHE A 227 19.67 -2.33 -6.19
C PHE A 227 20.56 -2.94 -7.27
N THR A 228 20.25 -4.16 -7.66
CA THR A 228 20.80 -4.72 -8.90
C THR A 228 19.92 -4.34 -10.05
N THR A 229 20.51 -3.59 -10.97
CA THR A 229 20.02 -3.45 -12.33
C THR A 229 20.91 -4.32 -13.24
N ASN A 230 20.59 -4.46 -14.52
CA ASN A 230 21.29 -5.33 -15.47
C ASN A 230 22.81 -5.49 -15.25
N GLN A 231 23.56 -4.39 -15.34
CA GLN A 231 25.04 -4.38 -15.25
C GLN A 231 25.54 -3.36 -14.23
N LEU A 232 24.66 -2.84 -13.36
CA LEU A 232 25.02 -1.82 -12.39
C LEU A 232 24.44 -2.18 -11.02
N LEU A 233 25.29 -2.06 -10.02
CA LEU A 233 24.91 -2.00 -8.62
C LEU A 233 24.63 -0.54 -8.28
N TYR A 234 23.35 -0.16 -8.33
CA TYR A 234 22.90 1.19 -8.00
C TYR A 234 22.64 1.29 -6.50
N GLN A 235 23.18 2.32 -5.84
CA GLN A 235 23.11 2.43 -4.38
C GLN A 235 22.74 3.84 -3.97
N CYS A 236 21.79 3.95 -3.05
CA CYS A 236 21.33 5.24 -2.54
C CYS A 236 21.44 5.28 -1.01
N HIS A 237 22.28 6.19 -0.51
CA HIS A 237 22.27 6.58 0.90
C HIS A 237 21.08 7.52 1.15
N TYR A 238 19.91 6.93 1.37
CA TYR A 238 18.62 7.62 1.33
C TYR A 238 18.49 8.80 2.31
N PRO A 239 19.14 8.87 3.49
CA PRO A 239 19.05 10.06 4.34
C PRO A 239 19.74 11.30 3.75
N SER A 240 20.69 11.11 2.82
CA SER A 240 21.48 12.22 2.24
C SER A 240 21.26 12.40 0.74
N GLY A 241 20.54 11.47 0.10
CA GLY A 241 20.38 11.41 -1.35
C GLY A 241 21.66 11.10 -2.13
N LYS A 242 22.80 10.84 -1.47
CA LYS A 242 24.04 10.48 -2.16
C LYS A 242 23.91 9.12 -2.83
N VAL A 243 24.30 9.07 -4.09
CA VAL A 243 24.25 7.88 -4.93
C VAL A 243 25.66 7.37 -5.19
N HIS A 244 25.82 6.06 -5.17
CA HIS A 244 27.01 5.37 -5.63
C HIS A 244 26.60 4.32 -6.66
N ILE A 245 27.35 4.22 -7.76
CA ILE A 245 27.09 3.26 -8.83
C ILE A 245 28.37 2.50 -9.07
N GLU A 246 28.28 1.19 -8.98
CA GLU A 246 29.38 0.29 -9.33
C GLU A 246 28.99 -0.55 -10.55
N ARG A 247 29.92 -0.74 -11.48
CA ARG A 247 29.71 -1.63 -12.62
C ARG A 247 29.87 -3.07 -12.17
N ILE A 248 28.94 -3.91 -12.60
CA ILE A 248 28.99 -5.36 -12.38
C ILE A 248 29.60 -5.98 -13.63
N ASP A 249 30.75 -6.66 -13.49
CA ASP A 249 31.36 -7.40 -14.59
C ASP A 249 30.67 -8.74 -14.85
N ASP A 250 30.97 -9.39 -15.98
CA ASP A 250 30.34 -10.66 -16.37
C ASP A 250 30.59 -11.80 -15.35
N GLN A 251 31.74 -11.79 -14.68
CA GLN A 251 32.07 -12.79 -13.67
C GLN A 251 31.19 -12.60 -12.42
N GLN A 252 31.00 -11.36 -12.00
CA GLN A 252 30.12 -11.00 -10.89
C GLN A 252 28.66 -11.27 -11.25
N LEU A 253 28.21 -10.89 -12.44
CA LEU A 253 26.86 -11.16 -12.91
C LEU A 253 26.55 -12.66 -12.92
N SER A 254 27.49 -13.48 -13.40
CA SER A 254 27.37 -14.94 -13.35
C SER A 254 27.20 -15.46 -11.92
N LYS A 255 27.97 -14.94 -10.96
CA LYS A 255 27.82 -15.28 -9.53
C LYS A 255 26.47 -14.87 -8.96
N MET A 256 25.91 -13.74 -9.39
CA MET A 256 24.57 -13.29 -8.95
C MET A 256 23.46 -14.19 -9.48
N VAL A 257 23.45 -14.43 -10.80
CA VAL A 257 22.38 -15.18 -11.48
C VAL A 257 22.36 -16.65 -11.07
N THR A 258 23.52 -17.24 -10.78
CA THR A 258 23.62 -18.65 -10.36
C THR A 258 23.37 -18.86 -8.87
N ASN A 259 23.37 -17.80 -8.06
CA ASN A 259 23.15 -17.88 -6.62
C ASN A 259 21.65 -18.00 -6.30
N LYS A 260 21.18 -19.23 -6.13
CA LYS A 260 19.77 -19.53 -5.81
C LYS A 260 19.32 -19.01 -4.44
N SER A 261 20.23 -18.78 -3.49
CA SER A 261 19.88 -18.27 -2.16
C SER A 261 19.69 -16.76 -2.11
N LYS A 262 20.01 -16.03 -3.19
CA LYS A 262 20.08 -14.55 -3.25
C LYS A 262 21.00 -13.93 -2.17
N GLU A 263 21.94 -14.69 -1.63
CA GLU A 263 22.92 -14.22 -0.62
C GLU A 263 24.20 -13.66 -1.25
N TRP A 264 24.26 -13.61 -2.59
CA TRP A 264 25.40 -13.08 -3.35
C TRP A 264 25.90 -11.70 -2.86
N PRO A 265 25.07 -10.74 -2.40
CA PRO A 265 25.58 -9.44 -1.96
C PRO A 265 26.48 -9.58 -0.73
N TYR A 266 26.21 -10.55 0.14
CA TYR A 266 26.96 -10.77 1.38
C TYR A 266 28.19 -11.64 1.17
N ASN A 267 28.21 -12.46 0.10
CA ASN A 267 29.28 -13.43 -0.16
C ASN A 267 30.36 -12.90 -1.10
N TYR A 268 30.05 -11.95 -1.98
CA TYR A 268 30.97 -11.48 -3.03
C TYR A 268 31.29 -9.99 -2.98
N PHE A 269 30.61 -9.25 -2.11
CA PHE A 269 30.80 -7.82 -1.94
C PHE A 269 31.07 -7.51 -0.47
N THR A 270 31.71 -6.37 -0.23
CA THR A 270 32.00 -5.85 1.09
C THR A 270 31.48 -4.43 1.23
N TRP A 271 31.08 -4.05 2.44
CA TRP A 271 30.68 -2.68 2.70
C TRP A 271 31.91 -1.80 2.95
N ILE A 272 32.13 -0.83 2.08
CA ILE A 272 33.17 0.19 2.21
C ILE A 272 32.56 1.50 2.70
N THR A 273 33.36 2.31 3.39
CA THR A 273 32.94 3.64 3.82
C THR A 273 33.56 4.71 2.91
N VAL A 274 32.70 5.53 2.28
CA VAL A 274 33.11 6.66 1.45
C VAL A 274 32.51 7.93 2.04
N ASN A 275 33.36 8.84 2.52
CA ASN A 275 32.93 10.10 3.15
C ASN A 275 31.89 9.89 4.28
N GLY A 276 32.15 8.90 5.14
CA GLY A 276 31.30 8.55 6.28
C GLY A 276 29.98 7.86 5.94
N LYS A 277 29.83 7.29 4.73
CA LYS A 277 28.64 6.59 4.27
C LYS A 277 29.01 5.21 3.74
N MET A 278 28.19 4.20 4.05
CA MET A 278 28.46 2.82 3.64
C MET A 278 27.92 2.55 2.24
N PHE A 279 28.74 1.92 1.40
CA PHE A 279 28.37 1.43 0.07
C PHE A 279 28.93 0.03 -0.13
N LEU A 280 28.18 -0.81 -0.82
CA LEU A 280 28.56 -2.16 -1.19
C LEU A 280 29.53 -2.08 -2.37
N SER A 281 30.68 -2.75 -2.27
CA SER A 281 31.67 -2.78 -3.32
C SER A 281 32.21 -4.18 -3.52
N ALA A 282 32.50 -4.55 -4.76
CA ALA A 282 33.06 -5.85 -5.06
C ALA A 282 34.35 -6.03 -4.28
N ALA A 283 34.50 -7.20 -3.64
CA ALA A 283 35.77 -7.55 -3.04
C ALA A 283 36.80 -7.56 -4.19
N SER A 284 37.79 -6.65 -4.13
CA SER A 284 38.93 -6.72 -5.04
C SER A 284 39.51 -8.12 -4.90
N SER A 285 39.48 -8.92 -5.96
CA SER A 285 40.22 -10.16 -6.00
C SER A 285 41.66 -9.82 -5.62
N SER A 286 42.11 -10.32 -4.47
CA SER A 286 43.53 -10.32 -4.14
C SER A 286 44.23 -10.99 -5.32
N LYS A 287 44.90 -10.17 -6.14
CA LYS A 287 45.82 -10.67 -7.17
C LYS A 287 46.97 -11.38 -6.48
#